data_AF-A0A6J6D8T8-F1
#
_entry.id   AF-A0A6J6D8T8-F1
#
_cell.length_a   1.000
_cell.length_b   1.000
_cell.length_c   1.000
_cell.angle_alpha   90.00
_cell.angle_beta   90.00
_cell.angle_gamma   90.00
#
_symmetry.space_group_name_H-M   'P 1'
#
loop_
_entity.id
_entity.type
_entity.pdbx_description
1 polymer ?
#
loop_
_entity_poly.entity_id
_entity_poly.type
_entity_poly.pdbx_seq_one_letter_code
_entity_poly.pdbx_strand_id
1 'polypeptide(L)'
;MPKAQVLEQKDFARNALIEATSKSKVGNFIEVIEEGEGLATYFFENNQKGYVGWRWSITIFQLDKSSPVTVSELLLMPGPDSLVAPDWVPWSERLADYKALQLELEKQAALDALEGDEESDDDTDDDDIDVEDSEDADEPAAGEELSVSDLEESEDAKDDSEDTGRKPPRFLRRRKGFKIKKARGKGKDPQD
;
A
#
# COMPACT_ATOMS: atom_id res chain seq x y z
N MET A 1 -8.06 -41.93 23.42
CA MET A 1 -9.22 -41.11 23.02
C MET A 1 -9.34 -39.90 23.95
N PRO A 2 -8.99 -38.69 23.48
CA PRO A 2 -9.25 -37.44 24.21
C PRO A 2 -10.39 -36.60 23.58
N LYS A 3 -11.47 -37.21 23.08
CA LYS A 3 -12.60 -36.46 22.45
C LYS A 3 -13.34 -35.51 23.41
N ALA A 4 -13.29 -35.76 24.73
CA ALA A 4 -13.99 -34.94 25.71
C ALA A 4 -13.27 -33.62 26.02
N GLN A 5 -11.93 -33.62 26.05
CA GLN A 5 -11.13 -32.41 26.30
C GLN A 5 -11.31 -31.39 25.17
N VAL A 6 -11.39 -31.88 23.93
CA VAL A 6 -11.56 -31.07 22.74
C VAL A 6 -12.84 -30.23 22.77
N LEU A 7 -13.95 -30.79 23.27
CA LEU A 7 -15.21 -30.07 23.39
C LEU A 7 -15.21 -29.05 24.54
N GLU A 8 -14.56 -29.36 25.66
CA GLU A 8 -14.49 -28.45 26.81
C GLU A 8 -13.63 -27.22 26.51
N GLN A 9 -12.49 -27.42 25.84
CA GLN A 9 -11.59 -26.34 25.44
C GLN A 9 -12.17 -25.43 24.35
N LYS A 10 -13.15 -25.90 23.56
CA LYS A 10 -13.83 -25.08 22.54
C LYS A 10 -14.47 -23.83 23.13
N ASP A 11 -15.13 -23.95 24.28
CA ASP A 11 -15.79 -22.80 24.92
C ASP A 11 -14.77 -21.82 25.49
N PHE A 12 -13.67 -22.34 26.06
CA PHE A 12 -12.53 -21.51 26.46
C PHE A 12 -11.94 -20.77 25.26
N ALA A 13 -11.70 -21.46 24.15
CA ALA A 13 -11.21 -20.89 22.89
C ALA A 13 -12.08 -19.74 22.41
N ARG A 14 -13.39 -19.99 22.36
CA ARG A 14 -14.35 -18.97 21.93
C ARG A 14 -14.35 -17.77 22.85
N ASN A 15 -14.31 -17.98 24.17
CA ASN A 15 -14.31 -16.90 25.14
C ASN A 15 -13.02 -16.06 25.05
N ALA A 16 -11.86 -16.70 24.96
CA ALA A 16 -10.58 -16.00 24.77
C ALA A 16 -10.57 -15.18 23.47
N LEU A 17 -11.10 -15.73 22.38
CA LEU A 17 -11.21 -15.02 21.10
C LEU A 17 -12.17 -13.81 21.19
N ILE A 18 -13.27 -13.95 21.91
CA ILE A 18 -14.24 -12.87 22.17
C ILE A 18 -13.61 -11.77 23.03
N GLU A 19 -12.82 -12.13 24.04
CA GLU A 19 -12.11 -11.20 24.92
C GLU A 19 -11.08 -10.37 24.12
N ALA A 20 -10.31 -11.02 23.25
CA ALA A 20 -9.30 -10.35 22.44
C ALA A 20 -9.88 -9.46 21.32
N THR A 21 -11.10 -9.74 20.86
CA THR A 21 -11.70 -9.04 19.71
C THR A 21 -13.05 -8.41 20.04
N SER A 22 -14.14 -9.15 19.88
CA SER A 22 -15.50 -8.87 20.37
C SER A 22 -16.45 -9.95 19.85
N LYS A 23 -17.56 -10.16 20.55
CA LYS A 23 -18.56 -11.18 20.20
C LYS A 23 -19.15 -11.03 18.79
N SER A 24 -19.25 -9.81 18.27
CA SER A 24 -19.80 -9.55 16.94
C SER A 24 -18.88 -9.99 15.80
N LYS A 25 -17.58 -10.17 16.06
CA LYS A 25 -16.56 -10.52 15.06
C LYS A 25 -16.32 -12.02 14.95
N VAL A 26 -16.80 -12.79 15.92
CA VAL A 26 -16.62 -14.25 16.01
C VAL A 26 -17.92 -14.94 15.61
N GLY A 27 -17.86 -15.79 14.58
CA GLY A 27 -18.99 -16.56 14.09
C GLY A 27 -19.05 -17.97 14.67
N ASN A 28 -19.55 -18.91 13.88
CA ASN A 28 -19.71 -20.30 14.31
C ASN A 28 -18.37 -21.02 14.37
N PHE A 29 -18.33 -22.09 15.15
CA PHE A 29 -17.21 -23.01 15.16
C PHE A 29 -17.17 -23.81 13.85
N ILE A 30 -15.99 -23.94 13.25
CA ILE A 30 -15.78 -24.64 11.99
C ILE A 30 -15.21 -26.03 12.27
N GLU A 31 -13.99 -26.08 12.82
CA GLU A 31 -13.26 -27.31 13.03
C GLU A 31 -12.19 -27.15 14.12
N VAL A 32 -11.60 -28.27 14.52
CA VAL A 32 -10.47 -28.31 15.45
C VAL A 32 -9.42 -29.25 14.89
N ILE A 33 -8.16 -28.85 14.99
CA ILE A 33 -7.00 -29.63 14.56
C ILE A 33 -6.13 -29.88 15.80
N GLU A 34 -5.89 -31.15 16.12
CA GLU A 34 -4.93 -31.53 17.16
C GLU A 34 -3.52 -31.52 16.53
N GLU A 35 -2.66 -30.61 16.99
CA GLU A 35 -1.29 -30.45 16.44
C GLU A 35 -0.25 -31.25 17.23
N GLY A 36 -0.55 -31.61 18.47
CA GLY A 36 0.35 -32.36 19.34
C GLY A 36 -0.26 -32.70 20.69
N GLU A 37 0.57 -33.20 21.60
CA GLU A 37 0.13 -33.55 22.94
C GLU A 37 -0.30 -32.29 23.71
N GLY A 38 -1.60 -32.19 23.99
CA GLY A 38 -2.17 -31.04 24.68
C GLY A 38 -2.27 -29.77 23.84
N LEU A 39 -1.96 -29.81 22.54
CA LEU A 39 -1.97 -28.65 21.65
C LEU A 39 -3.08 -28.82 20.59
N ALA A 40 -4.03 -27.89 20.56
CA ALA A 40 -5.14 -27.93 19.63
C ALA A 40 -5.49 -26.54 19.09
N THR A 41 -5.72 -26.47 17.79
CA THR A 41 -6.07 -25.25 17.05
C THR A 41 -7.55 -25.28 16.70
N TYR A 42 -8.30 -24.31 17.21
CA TYR A 42 -9.73 -24.16 16.99
C TYR A 42 -10.00 -23.09 15.94
N PHE A 43 -10.84 -23.42 14.97
CA PHE A 43 -11.24 -22.49 13.91
C PHE A 43 -12.67 -22.01 14.10
N PHE A 44 -12.87 -20.70 13.93
CA PHE A 44 -14.17 -20.06 13.96
C PHE A 44 -14.36 -19.17 12.73
N GLU A 45 -15.61 -19.05 12.27
CA GLU A 45 -15.97 -18.10 11.21
C GLU A 45 -15.64 -16.68 11.64
N ASN A 46 -15.27 -15.85 10.67
CA ASN A 46 -15.05 -14.42 10.89
C ASN A 46 -16.23 -13.60 10.39
N ASN A 47 -16.76 -12.73 11.25
CA ASN A 47 -17.84 -11.81 10.92
C ASN A 47 -17.35 -10.36 10.66
N GLN A 48 -16.03 -10.13 10.62
CA GLN A 48 -15.48 -8.81 10.32
C GLN A 48 -15.70 -8.41 8.85
N LYS A 49 -16.19 -7.18 8.65
CA LYS A 49 -16.28 -6.57 7.31
C LYS A 49 -14.89 -6.43 6.69
N GLY A 50 -14.77 -6.74 5.41
CA GLY A 50 -13.51 -6.68 4.66
C GLY A 50 -12.68 -7.97 4.70
N TYR A 51 -13.03 -8.92 5.56
CA TYR A 51 -12.34 -10.21 5.71
C TYR A 51 -13.27 -11.37 5.35
N VAL A 52 -14.01 -11.23 4.24
CA VAL A 52 -14.94 -12.25 3.77
C VAL A 52 -14.17 -13.52 3.42
N GLY A 53 -14.64 -14.67 3.89
CA GLY A 53 -13.98 -15.97 3.70
C GLY A 53 -12.77 -16.21 4.59
N TRP A 54 -12.37 -15.25 5.43
CA TRP A 54 -11.33 -15.47 6.44
C TRP A 54 -11.92 -16.16 7.68
N ARG A 55 -11.06 -16.80 8.47
CA ARG A 55 -11.42 -17.54 9.67
C ARG A 55 -10.48 -17.19 10.82
N TRP A 56 -11.00 -17.18 12.04
CA TRP A 56 -10.18 -17.11 13.24
C TRP A 56 -9.53 -18.46 13.50
N SER A 57 -8.26 -18.43 13.87
CA SER A 57 -7.49 -19.56 14.38
C SER A 57 -7.07 -19.22 15.80
N ILE A 58 -7.37 -20.09 16.75
CA ILE A 58 -6.89 -19.94 18.13
C ILE A 58 -6.30 -21.26 18.60
N THR A 59 -5.03 -21.21 18.96
CA THR A 59 -4.27 -22.38 19.39
C THR A 59 -4.19 -22.39 20.90
N ILE A 60 -4.62 -23.48 21.49
CA ILE A 60 -4.69 -23.70 22.93
C ILE A 60 -3.71 -24.78 23.31
N PHE A 61 -3.06 -24.58 24.46
CA PHE A 61 -2.24 -25.58 25.09
C PHE A 61 -2.78 -25.97 26.47
N GLN A 62 -2.83 -27.28 26.75
CA GLN A 62 -3.13 -27.85 28.05
C GLN A 62 -2.44 -29.21 28.19
N LEU A 63 -1.47 -29.32 29.09
CA LEU A 63 -0.67 -30.53 29.27
C LEU A 63 -1.50 -31.75 29.71
N ASP A 64 -2.41 -31.57 30.66
CA ASP A 64 -3.32 -32.61 31.17
C ASP A 64 -4.62 -31.98 31.70
N LYS A 65 -5.61 -32.81 32.09
CA LYS A 65 -6.91 -32.30 32.58
C LYS A 65 -6.81 -31.43 33.83
N SER A 66 -5.75 -31.60 34.63
CA SER A 66 -5.54 -30.82 35.86
C SER A 66 -4.81 -29.51 35.59
N SER A 67 -4.06 -29.41 34.49
CA SER A 67 -3.30 -28.21 34.15
C SER A 67 -4.23 -27.08 33.69
N PRO A 68 -3.86 -25.82 33.97
CA PRO A 68 -4.59 -24.68 33.42
C PRO A 68 -4.51 -24.69 31.88
N VAL A 69 -5.63 -24.34 31.25
CA VAL A 69 -5.70 -24.12 29.80
C VAL A 69 -5.09 -22.76 29.48
N THR A 70 -4.19 -22.68 28.51
CA THR A 70 -3.57 -21.43 28.06
C THR A 70 -3.76 -21.21 26.56
N VAL A 71 -3.73 -19.95 26.13
CA VAL A 71 -3.73 -19.58 24.71
C VAL A 71 -2.29 -19.40 24.26
N SER A 72 -1.90 -20.09 23.19
CA SER A 72 -0.59 -19.95 22.56
C SER A 72 -0.58 -18.80 21.56
N GLU A 73 -1.57 -18.80 20.64
CA GLU A 73 -1.66 -17.82 19.56
C GLU A 73 -3.11 -17.61 19.13
N LEU A 74 -3.36 -16.44 18.54
CA LEU A 74 -4.64 -16.03 17.98
C LEU A 74 -4.36 -15.31 16.67
N LEU A 75 -4.81 -15.90 15.58
CA LEU A 75 -4.51 -15.47 14.22
C LEU A 75 -5.81 -15.31 13.43
N LEU A 76 -5.79 -14.43 12.44
CA LEU A 76 -6.84 -14.36 11.42
C LEU A 76 -6.25 -14.91 10.13
N MET A 77 -6.78 -16.04 9.67
CA MET A 77 -6.22 -16.79 8.55
C MET A 77 -7.14 -16.72 7.33
N PRO A 78 -6.58 -16.63 6.11
CA PRO A 78 -7.36 -16.80 4.90
C PRO A 78 -7.97 -18.20 4.86
N GLY A 79 -9.27 -18.28 4.57
CA GLY A 79 -9.97 -19.52 4.26
C GLY A 79 -10.02 -19.79 2.76
N PRO A 80 -10.62 -20.91 2.32
CA PRO A 80 -10.70 -21.27 0.90
C PRO A 80 -11.46 -20.23 0.05
N ASP A 81 -12.44 -19.57 0.65
CA ASP A 81 -13.26 -18.54 -0.01
C ASP A 81 -12.74 -17.11 0.23
N SER A 82 -11.53 -16.98 0.79
CA SER A 82 -10.97 -15.67 1.11
C SER A 82 -10.40 -14.96 -0.12
N LEU A 83 -10.61 -13.65 -0.16
CA LEU A 83 -9.91 -12.77 -1.09
C LEU A 83 -8.49 -12.51 -0.55
N VAL A 84 -7.49 -13.10 -1.20
CA VAL A 84 -6.07 -12.90 -0.90
C VAL A 84 -5.47 -11.94 -1.91
N ALA A 85 -4.42 -11.22 -1.49
CA ALA A 85 -3.65 -10.38 -2.39
C ALA A 85 -3.01 -11.21 -3.53
N PRO A 86 -2.84 -10.62 -4.72
CA PRO A 86 -2.04 -11.25 -5.77
C PRO A 86 -0.58 -11.37 -5.34
N ASP A 87 0.17 -12.18 -6.08
CA ASP A 87 1.61 -12.35 -5.85
C ASP A 87 2.33 -11.00 -5.96
N TRP A 88 3.34 -10.83 -5.10
CA TRP A 88 4.14 -9.62 -5.11
C TRP A 88 5.04 -9.59 -6.35
N VAL A 89 4.96 -8.51 -7.11
CA VAL A 89 5.81 -8.25 -8.29
C VAL A 89 6.98 -7.34 -7.90
N PRO A 90 8.24 -7.67 -8.21
CA PRO A 90 9.39 -6.81 -8.00
C PRO A 90 9.24 -5.40 -8.58
N TRP A 91 9.83 -4.40 -7.91
CA TRP A 91 9.72 -3.02 -8.35
C TRP A 91 10.33 -2.78 -9.74
N SER A 92 11.45 -3.45 -10.05
CA SER A 92 12.09 -3.40 -11.37
C SER A 92 11.16 -3.85 -12.50
N GLU A 93 10.37 -4.90 -12.26
CA GLU A 93 9.39 -5.42 -13.22
C GLU A 93 8.21 -4.47 -13.39
N ARG A 94 7.73 -3.85 -12.31
CA ARG A 94 6.67 -2.82 -12.40
C ARG A 94 7.11 -1.59 -13.22
N LEU A 95 8.40 -1.30 -13.28
CA LEU A 95 8.96 -0.19 -14.04
C LEU A 95 9.33 -0.56 -15.49
N ALA A 96 9.16 -1.81 -15.92
CA ALA A 96 9.58 -2.25 -17.25
C ALA A 96 8.92 -1.42 -18.37
N ASP A 97 7.60 -1.20 -18.29
CA ASP A 97 6.84 -0.44 -19.28
C ASP A 97 7.28 1.03 -19.34
N TYR A 98 7.56 1.64 -18.18
CA TYR A 98 8.08 3.01 -18.10
C TYR A 98 9.45 3.13 -18.77
N LYS A 99 10.36 2.19 -18.48
CA LYS A 99 11.69 2.17 -19.08
C LYS A 99 11.64 1.93 -20.59
N ALA A 100 10.75 1.07 -21.06
CA ALA A 100 10.54 0.83 -22.49
C ALA A 100 10.06 2.09 -23.21
N LEU A 101 9.09 2.80 -22.61
CA LEU A 101 8.59 4.08 -23.12
C LEU A 101 9.72 5.12 -23.20
N GLN A 102 10.52 5.24 -22.14
CA GLN A 102 11.64 6.19 -22.09
C GLN A 102 12.63 5.95 -23.24
N LEU A 103 13.00 4.68 -23.47
CA LEU A 103 13.92 4.29 -24.53
C LEU A 103 13.34 4.58 -25.93
N GLU A 104 12.03 4.41 -26.11
CA GLU A 104 11.37 4.72 -27.39
C GLU A 104 11.32 6.23 -27.66
N LEU A 105 11.06 7.05 -26.63
CA LEU A 105 11.16 8.51 -26.74
C LEU A 105 12.57 8.96 -27.07
N GLU A 106 13.58 8.38 -26.42
CA GLU A 106 14.99 8.67 -26.69
C GLU A 106 15.38 8.28 -28.14
N LYS A 107 14.88 7.15 -28.65
CA LYS A 107 15.06 6.76 -30.05
C LYS A 107 14.40 7.73 -31.02
N GLN A 108 13.18 8.17 -30.73
CA GLN A 108 12.48 9.14 -31.58
C GLN A 108 13.23 10.47 -31.62
N ALA A 109 13.62 10.99 -30.46
CA ALA A 109 14.39 12.23 -30.37
C ALA A 109 15.73 12.14 -31.14
N ALA A 110 16.38 10.96 -31.12
CA ALA A 110 17.60 10.73 -31.89
C ALA A 110 17.35 10.70 -33.41
N LEU A 111 16.21 10.15 -33.87
CA LEU A 111 15.84 10.19 -35.29
C LEU A 111 15.50 11.60 -35.75
N ASP A 112 14.71 12.34 -34.96
CA ASP A 112 14.33 13.72 -35.27
C ASP A 112 15.56 14.64 -35.34
N ALA A 113 16.55 14.43 -34.46
CA ALA A 113 17.82 15.17 -34.49
C ALA A 113 18.67 14.86 -35.73
N LEU A 114 18.62 13.61 -36.25
CA LEU A 114 19.32 13.23 -37.46
C LEU A 114 18.62 13.79 -38.71
N GLU A 115 17.28 13.77 -38.73
CA GLU A 115 16.47 14.34 -39.82
C GLU A 115 16.62 15.86 -39.92
N GLY A 116 16.74 16.55 -38.77
CA GLY A 116 16.96 18.00 -38.73
C GLY A 116 18.31 18.48 -39.31
N ASP A 117 19.29 17.59 -39.45
CA ASP A 117 20.61 17.90 -40.05
C ASP A 117 20.60 17.71 -41.59
N GLU A 118 19.67 16.90 -42.12
CA GLU A 118 19.52 16.68 -43.58
C GLU A 118 18.58 17.70 -44.27
N GLU A 119 17.89 18.56 -43.51
CA GLU A 119 17.10 19.68 -44.05
C GLU A 119 17.90 21.00 -44.20
N SER A 120 19.20 20.98 -43.90
CA SER A 120 20.13 22.11 -44.04
C SER A 120 21.04 21.96 -45.28
N ASP A 121 20.44 21.97 -46.47
CA ASP A 121 21.15 22.14 -47.75
C ASP A 121 20.43 23.19 -48.61
N ASP A 122 20.23 24.41 -48.06
CA ASP A 122 19.94 25.60 -48.84
C ASP A 122 21.26 26.39 -49.05
N ASP A 123 22.00 25.97 -50.08
CA ASP A 123 23.01 26.79 -50.74
C ASP A 123 22.34 28.07 -51.30
N THR A 124 22.52 29.22 -50.64
CA THR A 124 22.48 30.52 -51.34
C THR A 124 23.60 31.45 -50.85
N ASP A 125 24.60 31.54 -51.73
CA ASP A 125 25.59 32.57 -52.03
C ASP A 125 25.89 33.74 -51.06
N ASP A 126 27.19 33.95 -50.94
CA ASP A 126 27.94 35.11 -50.45
C ASP A 126 27.42 36.44 -51.04
N ASP A 127 26.99 37.37 -50.19
CA ASP A 127 26.95 38.81 -50.51
C ASP A 127 27.31 39.62 -49.26
N ASP A 128 28.52 40.19 -49.33
CA ASP A 128 29.17 41.15 -48.44
C ASP A 128 28.20 42.30 -48.06
N ILE A 129 27.89 42.50 -46.77
CA ILE A 129 27.25 43.73 -46.31
C ILE A 129 27.92 44.31 -45.07
N ASP A 130 28.29 45.58 -45.26
CA ASP A 130 29.06 46.46 -44.40
C ASP A 130 28.44 46.64 -43.01
N VAL A 131 29.33 46.78 -42.04
CA VAL A 131 29.03 47.10 -40.66
C VAL A 131 28.59 48.56 -40.57
N GLU A 132 27.33 48.81 -40.17
CA GLU A 132 26.98 50.06 -39.49
C GLU A 132 26.23 49.80 -38.17
N ASP A 133 26.99 50.05 -37.11
CA ASP A 133 26.65 50.48 -35.76
C ASP A 133 25.30 51.21 -35.62
N SER A 134 24.39 50.67 -34.81
CA SER A 134 23.35 51.46 -34.16
C SER A 134 22.91 50.86 -32.82
N GLU A 135 23.09 51.66 -31.80
CA GLU A 135 22.77 51.46 -30.38
C GLU A 135 21.25 51.54 -30.14
N ASP A 136 20.70 50.66 -29.28
CA ASP A 136 19.79 50.98 -28.14
C ASP A 136 18.59 50.02 -27.90
N ALA A 137 18.50 49.59 -26.61
CA ALA A 137 17.39 49.06 -25.77
C ALA A 137 16.49 47.89 -26.27
N ASP A 138 16.21 46.81 -25.53
CA ASP A 138 15.58 46.75 -24.19
C ASP A 138 15.55 45.27 -23.70
N GLU A 139 15.69 45.02 -22.38
CA GLU A 139 15.60 43.70 -21.69
C GLU A 139 14.13 43.19 -21.64
N PRO A 140 13.79 41.88 -21.42
CA PRO A 140 14.22 41.14 -20.22
C PRO A 140 14.24 39.57 -20.26
N ALA A 141 14.83 39.02 -19.19
CA ALA A 141 14.38 37.85 -18.43
C ALA A 141 14.85 36.41 -18.80
N ALA A 142 15.47 35.84 -17.75
CA ALA A 142 15.22 34.52 -17.17
C ALA A 142 15.88 33.28 -17.81
N GLY A 143 16.78 32.70 -17.01
CA GLY A 143 16.55 31.34 -16.52
C GLY A 143 17.50 30.26 -17.02
N GLU A 144 18.16 29.62 -16.06
CA GLU A 144 18.68 28.25 -16.11
C GLU A 144 20.01 28.01 -16.82
N GLU A 145 21.10 28.41 -16.16
CA GLU A 145 22.28 27.55 -16.13
C GLU A 145 22.10 26.53 -15.00
N LEU A 146 21.57 25.35 -15.34
CA LEU A 146 21.83 24.16 -14.54
C LEU A 146 22.86 23.33 -15.28
N SER A 147 24.11 23.56 -14.90
CA SER A 147 25.20 22.63 -15.17
C SER A 147 24.84 21.28 -14.55
N VAL A 148 24.55 20.30 -15.41
CA VAL A 148 24.49 18.90 -15.01
C VAL A 148 25.93 18.51 -14.66
N SER A 149 26.26 18.59 -13.37
CA SER A 149 27.44 17.99 -12.82
C SER A 149 27.40 16.48 -13.10
N ASP A 150 28.38 16.04 -13.87
CA ASP A 150 28.82 14.65 -13.98
C ASP A 150 28.90 14.04 -12.57
N LEU A 151 27.95 13.17 -12.24
CA LEU A 151 27.92 12.46 -10.96
C LEU A 151 28.79 11.21 -11.12
N GLU A 152 30.04 11.32 -10.68
CA GLU A 152 30.89 10.15 -10.41
C GLU A 152 30.15 9.16 -9.51
N GLU A 153 30.23 7.89 -9.89
CA GLU A 153 29.70 6.73 -9.18
C GLU A 153 30.29 6.68 -7.76
N SER A 154 29.47 6.99 -6.74
CA SER A 154 29.91 6.94 -5.35
C SER A 154 29.98 5.50 -4.84
N GLU A 155 31.13 5.12 -4.29
CA GLU A 155 31.38 3.84 -3.65
C GLU A 155 30.47 3.63 -2.41
N ASP A 156 29.88 2.44 -2.36
CA ASP A 156 29.15 1.74 -1.29
C ASP A 156 29.14 2.41 0.11
N ALA A 157 27.99 3.03 0.46
CA ALA A 157 27.72 3.48 1.82
C ALA A 157 27.24 2.28 2.67
N LYS A 158 28.07 1.86 3.61
CA LYS A 158 27.71 0.81 4.58
C LYS A 158 26.52 1.21 5.46
N ASP A 159 25.64 0.23 5.57
CA ASP A 159 24.56 0.03 6.53
C ASP A 159 24.86 0.56 7.96
N ASP A 160 24.04 1.50 8.43
CA ASP A 160 23.83 1.81 9.84
C ASP A 160 22.31 2.02 10.09
N SER A 161 21.62 0.89 10.26
CA SER A 161 20.20 0.83 10.61
C SER A 161 19.97 0.85 12.12
N GLU A 162 20.14 1.99 12.79
CA GLU A 162 19.56 2.23 14.14
C GLU A 162 19.30 3.73 14.39
N ASP A 163 18.12 4.26 14.02
CA ASP A 163 17.37 5.30 14.77
C ASP A 163 16.07 5.68 14.04
N THR A 164 15.04 4.83 14.10
CA THR A 164 13.67 5.23 13.71
C THR A 164 12.92 5.79 14.93
N GLY A 165 13.41 6.88 15.50
CA GLY A 165 12.95 7.42 16.78
C GLY A 165 12.16 8.74 16.77
N ARG A 166 11.91 9.40 15.62
CA ARG A 166 11.28 10.75 15.64
C ARG A 166 9.92 10.80 14.95
N LYS A 167 8.86 10.79 15.77
CA LYS A 167 7.47 11.01 15.34
C LYS A 167 7.31 12.41 14.70
N PRO A 168 6.71 12.53 13.50
CA PRO A 168 6.49 13.82 12.86
C PRO A 168 5.46 14.67 13.64
N PRO A 169 5.58 16.02 13.66
CA PRO A 169 4.67 16.87 14.40
C PRO A 169 3.25 16.81 13.82
N ARG A 170 2.25 16.68 14.69
CA ARG A 170 0.84 16.62 14.29
C ARG A 170 0.33 18.02 13.98
N PHE A 171 0.13 18.34 12.70
CA PHE A 171 -0.61 19.53 12.30
C PHE A 171 -2.08 19.43 12.76
N LEU A 172 -2.49 20.30 13.68
CA LEU A 172 -3.87 20.43 14.14
C LEU A 172 -4.73 20.96 12.98
N ARG A 173 -5.39 20.07 12.23
CA ARG A 173 -6.44 20.47 11.29
C ARG A 173 -7.62 21.06 12.06
N ARG A 174 -7.77 22.38 11.99
CA ARG A 174 -8.94 23.11 12.51
C ARG A 174 -10.17 22.71 11.70
N ARG A 175 -10.98 21.78 12.21
CA ARG A 175 -12.29 21.42 11.61
C ARG A 175 -13.23 22.63 11.71
N LYS A 176 -13.41 23.35 10.61
CA LYS A 176 -14.51 24.33 10.50
C LYS A 176 -15.80 23.55 10.24
N GLY A 177 -16.59 23.35 11.29
CA GLY A 177 -17.85 22.61 11.22
C GLY A 177 -18.87 23.32 10.33
N PHE A 178 -19.26 22.68 9.23
CA PHE A 178 -20.47 23.04 8.50
C PHE A 178 -21.69 22.62 9.34
N LYS A 179 -22.47 23.58 9.83
CA LYS A 179 -23.75 23.31 10.49
C LYS A 179 -24.81 23.04 9.43
N ILE A 180 -25.18 21.78 9.25
CA ILE A 180 -26.35 21.39 8.44
C ILE A 180 -27.61 21.67 9.29
N LYS A 181 -28.41 22.67 8.89
CA LYS A 181 -29.72 22.92 9.49
C LYS A 181 -30.70 21.86 8.98
N LYS A 182 -31.14 20.93 9.82
CA LYS A 182 -32.29 20.06 9.52
C LYS A 182 -33.57 20.89 9.59
N ALA A 183 -34.15 21.18 8.42
CA ALA A 183 -35.53 21.64 8.34
C ALA A 183 -36.45 20.44 8.64
N ARG A 184 -37.22 20.56 9.72
CA ARG A 184 -38.24 19.59 10.15
C ARG A 184 -39.55 19.90 9.41
N GLY A 185 -39.80 19.21 8.30
CA GLY A 185 -41.10 19.20 7.62
C GLY A 185 -41.96 18.02 8.09
N LYS A 186 -43.11 18.33 8.71
CA LYS A 186 -44.16 17.39 9.15
C LYS A 186 -45.09 17.04 7.97
N GLY A 187 -45.51 15.76 7.91
CA GLY A 187 -46.74 15.27 7.25
C GLY A 187 -46.66 15.15 5.73
N LYS A 188 -47.26 14.16 5.06
CA LYS A 188 -48.53 13.46 5.32
C LYS A 188 -48.53 12.20 4.43
N ASP A 189 -48.95 11.05 4.96
CA ASP A 189 -49.22 9.85 4.15
C ASP A 189 -50.44 10.08 3.24
N PRO A 190 -50.44 9.61 1.99
CA PRO A 190 -51.66 9.35 1.24
C PRO A 190 -51.96 7.85 1.21
N GLN A 191 -53.15 7.51 1.71
CA GLN A 191 -53.87 6.31 1.30
C GLN A 191 -54.29 6.48 -0.17
N ASP A 192 -54.11 5.43 -0.96
CA ASP A 192 -55.12 4.86 -1.88
C ASP A 192 -54.70 3.41 -2.18
#